data_AF-A0AAD7E589-F1
#
_entry.id   AF-A0AAD7E589-F1
#
_cell.length_a   1.000
_cell.length_b   1.000
_cell.length_c   1.000
_cell.angle_alpha   90.00
_cell.angle_beta   90.00
_cell.angle_gamma   90.00
#
_symmetry.space_group_name_H-M   'P 1'
#
loop_
_entity.id
_entity.type
_entity.pdbx_description
1 polymer ?
#
loop_
_entity_poly.entity_id
_entity_poly.type
_entity_poly.pdbx_seq_one_letter_code
_entity_poly.pdbx_strand_id
1 'polypeptide(L)'
;MPSADAVRAYLGLDANSQPDPQTAPIEFLIAHLRYLPPHLLSSFSASTIPKERSRIPAVRNRRLKYTNTDPPELQFSAARSQWPLLYEGQVRRGQQEGEEEKRWADKDFLQGFTRHVGKLGTLLGGYEEEREAERFRALRRERAEAEFVPEEESDSDEEYDQTYVSQQEPMTEEDAKASFERLIRERFIYGLLEDFDYDKVDWDETLDGDADREAEERWFDEEEDLEG
;
A
#
# COMPACT_ATOMS: atom_id res chain seq x y z
N MET A 1 -7.37 11.38 21.83
CA MET A 1 -7.64 10.07 21.22
C MET A 1 -8.87 9.51 21.91
N PRO A 2 -9.95 9.14 21.20
CA PRO A 2 -11.09 8.50 21.84
C PRO A 2 -10.63 7.18 22.48
N SER A 3 -11.02 6.94 23.74
CA SER A 3 -10.68 5.70 24.44
C SER A 3 -11.63 4.58 24.00
N ALA A 4 -11.23 3.33 24.23
CA ALA A 4 -12.11 2.18 24.03
C ALA A 4 -13.47 2.32 24.74
N ASP A 5 -13.50 3.01 25.89
CA ASP A 5 -14.73 3.30 26.62
C ASP A 5 -15.66 4.22 25.81
N ALA A 6 -15.11 5.19 25.06
CA ALA A 6 -15.89 6.06 24.19
C ALA A 6 -16.52 5.26 23.02
N VAL A 7 -15.79 4.29 22.47
CA VAL A 7 -16.30 3.39 21.42
C VAL A 7 -17.44 2.52 21.95
N ARG A 8 -17.28 1.93 23.14
CA ARG A 8 -18.32 1.13 23.79
C ARG A 8 -19.54 1.98 24.14
N ALA A 9 -19.33 3.15 24.72
CA ALA A 9 -20.39 4.07 25.09
C ALA A 9 -21.19 4.53 23.86
N TYR A 10 -20.53 4.78 22.73
CA TYR A 10 -21.19 5.15 21.48
C TYR A 10 -22.10 4.03 20.96
N LEU A 11 -21.63 2.77 21.01
CA LEU A 11 -22.41 1.61 20.59
C LEU A 11 -23.42 1.12 21.66
N GLY A 12 -23.45 1.74 22.85
CA GLY A 12 -24.29 1.29 23.96
C GLY A 12 -23.91 -0.10 24.50
N LEU A 13 -22.65 -0.52 24.34
CA LEU A 13 -22.16 -1.82 24.78
C LEU A 13 -21.75 -1.79 26.25
N ASP A 14 -22.07 -2.89 26.96
CA ASP A 14 -21.63 -3.10 28.33
C ASP A 14 -20.11 -3.26 28.43
N ALA A 15 -19.55 -2.95 29.61
CA ALA A 15 -18.12 -3.05 29.86
C ALA A 15 -17.54 -4.47 29.68
N ASN A 16 -18.38 -5.50 29.83
CA ASN A 16 -18.00 -6.91 29.69
C ASN A 16 -18.34 -7.50 28.31
N SER A 17 -18.80 -6.67 27.36
CA SER A 17 -19.14 -7.15 26.01
C SER A 17 -17.91 -7.69 25.29
N GLN A 18 -18.10 -8.75 24.51
CA GLN A 18 -17.08 -9.37 23.67
C GLN A 18 -17.57 -9.40 22.22
N PRO A 19 -16.70 -9.18 21.23
CA PRO A 19 -15.26 -8.87 21.35
C PRO A 19 -14.97 -7.50 21.99
N ASP A 20 -13.76 -7.34 22.55
CA ASP A 20 -13.34 -6.11 23.22
C ASP A 20 -12.46 -5.25 22.28
N PRO A 21 -12.73 -3.94 22.13
CA PRO A 21 -11.98 -3.07 21.21
C PRO A 21 -10.50 -2.87 21.56
N GLN A 22 -10.05 -3.17 22.79
CA GLN A 22 -8.62 -3.08 23.17
C GLN A 22 -7.89 -4.40 22.97
N THR A 23 -8.48 -5.52 23.38
CA THR A 23 -7.79 -6.83 23.39
C THR A 23 -8.03 -7.62 22.11
N ALA A 24 -9.16 -7.38 21.44
CA ALA A 24 -9.61 -8.07 20.23
C ALA A 24 -10.10 -7.04 19.18
N PRO A 25 -9.26 -6.04 18.79
CA PRO A 25 -9.70 -4.94 17.94
C PRO A 25 -10.15 -5.41 16.55
N ILE A 26 -9.54 -6.45 16.00
CA ILE A 26 -9.91 -6.97 14.68
C ILE A 26 -11.26 -7.68 14.73
N GLU A 27 -11.48 -8.58 15.69
CA GLU A 27 -12.80 -9.20 15.85
C GLU A 27 -13.89 -8.16 16.13
N PHE A 28 -13.57 -7.15 16.94
CA PHE A 28 -14.47 -6.04 17.23
C PHE A 28 -14.84 -5.24 15.98
N LEU A 29 -13.86 -4.88 15.16
CA LEU A 29 -14.12 -4.16 13.92
C LEU A 29 -14.89 -5.03 12.92
N ILE A 30 -14.62 -6.34 12.83
CA ILE A 30 -15.43 -7.22 11.97
C ILE A 30 -16.92 -7.13 12.32
N ALA A 31 -17.26 -7.08 13.61
CA ALA A 31 -18.65 -7.00 14.06
C ALA A 31 -19.25 -5.59 13.97
N HIS A 32 -18.45 -4.54 14.18
CA HIS A 32 -18.97 -3.19 14.46
C HIS A 32 -18.48 -2.08 13.53
N LEU A 33 -17.64 -2.36 12.52
CA LEU A 33 -17.04 -1.33 11.65
C LEU A 33 -18.08 -0.37 11.07
N ARG A 34 -19.19 -0.90 10.55
CA ARG A 34 -20.22 -0.12 9.84
C ARG A 34 -21.02 0.82 10.73
N TYR A 35 -21.03 0.57 12.04
CA TYR A 35 -21.78 1.39 13.00
C TYR A 35 -20.93 2.52 13.59
N LEU A 36 -19.61 2.48 13.38
CA LEU A 36 -18.68 3.42 13.99
C LEU A 36 -18.35 4.55 13.03
N PRO A 37 -18.47 5.82 13.46
CA PRO A 37 -18.08 6.96 12.64
C PRO A 37 -16.56 7.05 12.46
N PRO A 38 -16.06 7.74 11.42
CA PRO A 38 -14.65 7.71 11.05
C PRO A 38 -13.68 8.19 12.13
N HIS A 39 -14.10 9.16 12.94
CA HIS A 39 -13.29 9.71 14.04
C HIS A 39 -13.08 8.72 15.20
N LEU A 40 -13.98 7.74 15.38
CA LEU A 40 -13.78 6.64 16.32
C LEU A 40 -12.92 5.55 15.68
N LEU A 41 -13.13 5.25 14.39
CA LEU A 41 -12.34 4.29 13.63
C LEU A 41 -10.85 4.64 13.62
N SER A 42 -10.49 5.93 13.49
CA SER A 42 -9.10 6.37 13.48
C SER A 42 -8.30 6.03 14.75
N SER A 43 -8.97 5.76 15.89
CA SER A 43 -8.25 5.33 17.10
C SER A 43 -7.70 3.91 17.01
N PHE A 44 -8.32 3.03 16.21
CA PHE A 44 -7.83 1.68 15.98
C PHE A 44 -6.53 1.66 15.20
N SER A 45 -6.15 2.78 14.58
CA SER A 45 -4.89 2.87 13.86
C SER A 45 -3.66 2.74 14.75
N ALA A 46 -3.79 3.08 16.04
CA ALA A 46 -2.72 2.94 17.02
C ALA A 46 -2.52 1.49 17.49
N SER A 47 -3.53 0.63 17.35
CA SER A 47 -3.53 -0.74 17.89
C SER A 47 -3.62 -1.84 16.84
N THR A 48 -3.75 -1.49 15.56
CA THR A 48 -3.87 -2.44 14.45
C THR A 48 -2.98 -2.03 13.28
N ILE A 49 -2.37 -3.01 12.62
CA ILE A 49 -1.58 -2.78 11.41
C ILE A 49 -2.42 -2.99 10.14
N PRO A 50 -2.09 -2.32 9.01
CA PRO A 50 -2.83 -2.46 7.75
C PRO A 50 -3.02 -3.90 7.27
N LYS A 51 -2.03 -4.76 7.51
CA LYS A 51 -2.09 -6.20 7.19
C LYS A 51 -3.18 -6.92 7.98
N GLU A 52 -3.32 -6.64 9.28
CA GLU A 52 -4.36 -7.23 10.12
C GLU A 52 -5.74 -6.74 9.73
N ARG A 53 -5.87 -5.43 9.48
CA ARG A 53 -7.13 -4.82 9.02
C ARG A 53 -7.62 -5.40 7.70
N SER A 54 -6.70 -5.88 6.85
CA SER A 54 -7.09 -6.58 5.61
C SER A 54 -7.92 -7.84 5.85
N ARG A 55 -7.94 -8.40 7.08
CA ARG A 55 -8.82 -9.52 7.46
C ARG A 55 -10.28 -9.10 7.57
N ILE A 56 -10.56 -7.82 7.78
CA ILE A 56 -11.91 -7.25 7.85
C ILE A 56 -12.45 -7.16 6.42
N PRO A 57 -13.54 -7.89 6.07
CA PRO A 57 -14.05 -7.92 4.70
C PRO A 57 -14.37 -6.54 4.14
N ALA A 58 -15.03 -5.68 4.92
CA ALA A 58 -15.35 -4.32 4.52
C ALA A 58 -14.10 -3.49 4.19
N VAL A 59 -13.03 -3.56 4.99
CA VAL A 59 -11.76 -2.88 4.69
C VAL A 59 -11.15 -3.40 3.39
N ARG A 60 -11.14 -4.72 3.19
CA ARG A 60 -10.63 -5.31 1.94
C ARG A 60 -11.43 -4.86 0.72
N ASN A 61 -12.76 -4.77 0.84
CA ASN A 61 -13.64 -4.28 -0.21
C ASN A 61 -13.38 -2.79 -0.51
N ARG A 62 -13.25 -1.95 0.53
CA ARG A 62 -12.89 -0.53 0.38
C ARG A 62 -11.59 -0.36 -0.39
N ARG A 63 -10.54 -1.11 -0.01
CA ARG A 63 -9.25 -1.10 -0.71
C ARG A 63 -9.37 -1.58 -2.15
N LEU A 64 -10.10 -2.66 -2.41
CA LEU A 64 -10.34 -3.13 -3.77
C LEU A 64 -11.04 -2.06 -4.62
N LYS A 65 -12.07 -1.41 -4.09
CA LYS A 65 -12.76 -0.32 -4.79
C LYS A 65 -11.83 0.87 -5.03
N TYR A 66 -11.02 1.25 -4.06
CA TYR A 66 -9.99 2.28 -4.21
C TYR A 66 -8.98 1.91 -5.32
N THR A 67 -8.53 0.67 -5.43
CA THR A 67 -7.64 0.28 -6.55
C THR A 67 -8.32 0.40 -7.92
N ASN A 68 -9.63 0.19 -7.98
CA ASN A 68 -10.40 0.27 -9.23
C ASN A 68 -10.68 1.71 -9.68
N THR A 69 -10.49 2.71 -8.82
CA THR A 69 -10.57 4.14 -9.21
C THR A 69 -9.29 4.66 -9.87
N ASP A 70 -8.27 3.81 -10.03
CA ASP A 70 -6.95 4.12 -10.59
C ASP A 70 -6.27 5.32 -9.90
N PRO A 71 -6.00 5.22 -8.59
CA PRO A 71 -5.46 6.32 -7.80
C PRO A 71 -4.01 6.63 -8.21
N PRO A 72 -3.64 7.93 -8.27
CA PRO A 72 -2.34 8.34 -8.80
C PRO A 72 -1.15 7.78 -8.02
N GLU A 73 -1.31 7.50 -6.72
CA GLU A 73 -0.23 6.95 -5.89
C GLU A 73 0.08 5.47 -6.21
N LEU A 74 -0.88 4.74 -6.78
CA LEU A 74 -0.68 3.34 -7.18
C LEU A 74 -0.33 3.19 -8.66
N GLN A 75 -0.31 4.28 -9.43
CA GLN A 75 0.13 4.28 -10.82
C GLN A 75 1.64 4.06 -10.92
N PHE A 76 2.09 3.52 -12.05
CA PHE A 76 3.48 3.09 -12.23
C PHE A 76 4.53 4.14 -11.84
N SER A 77 4.40 5.40 -12.29
CA SER A 77 5.41 6.43 -12.03
C SER A 77 5.60 6.69 -10.53
N ALA A 78 4.49 6.94 -9.81
CA ALA A 78 4.52 7.18 -8.37
C ALA A 78 4.97 5.92 -7.61
N ALA A 79 4.38 4.77 -7.91
CA ALA A 79 4.68 3.52 -7.24
C ALA A 79 6.12 3.04 -7.47
N ARG A 80 6.68 3.29 -8.66
CA ARG A 80 8.06 2.94 -9.02
C ARG A 80 9.08 3.71 -8.20
N SER A 81 8.80 4.98 -7.94
CA SER A 81 9.61 5.86 -7.09
C SER A 81 9.47 5.49 -5.61
N GLN A 82 8.25 5.21 -5.15
CA GLN A 82 7.98 4.91 -3.73
C GLN A 82 8.41 3.50 -3.32
N TRP A 83 8.19 2.48 -4.16
CA TRP A 83 8.56 1.08 -3.88
C TRP A 83 9.50 0.50 -4.94
N PRO A 84 10.72 1.06 -5.08
CA PRO A 84 11.61 0.74 -6.19
C PRO A 84 12.20 -0.67 -6.15
N LEU A 85 12.11 -1.34 -4.99
CA LEU A 85 12.54 -2.73 -4.80
C LEU A 85 11.54 -3.75 -5.33
N LEU A 86 10.27 -3.37 -5.50
CA LEU A 86 9.23 -4.26 -6.01
C LEU A 86 9.25 -4.38 -7.54
N TYR A 87 10.00 -3.52 -8.23
CA TYR A 87 10.12 -3.54 -9.68
C TYR A 87 11.33 -4.36 -10.15
N GLU A 88 11.05 -5.39 -10.97
CA GLU A 88 12.04 -6.34 -11.49
C GLU A 88 12.57 -5.96 -12.89
N GLY A 89 12.03 -4.94 -13.55
CA GLY A 89 12.43 -4.57 -14.90
C GLY A 89 13.87 -4.03 -15.01
N GLN A 90 14.51 -4.33 -16.15
CA GLN A 90 15.92 -3.99 -16.45
C GLN A 90 16.18 -2.53 -16.86
N VAL A 91 15.31 -1.59 -16.51
CA VAL A 91 15.49 -0.19 -16.89
C VAL A 91 16.64 0.43 -16.08
N ARG A 92 17.48 1.25 -16.73
CA ARG A 92 18.49 2.06 -16.04
C ARG A 92 17.77 2.97 -15.05
N ARG A 93 18.07 2.77 -13.76
CA ARG A 93 17.39 3.42 -12.63
C ARG A 93 17.71 4.92 -12.65
N GLY A 94 16.70 5.77 -12.47
CA GLY A 94 16.86 7.23 -12.49
C GLY A 94 16.80 7.87 -13.89
N GLN A 95 16.65 7.08 -14.96
CA GLN A 95 16.62 7.61 -16.33
C GLN A 95 15.35 8.42 -16.61
N GLN A 96 14.19 7.97 -16.13
CA GLN A 96 12.93 8.67 -16.36
C GLN A 96 12.87 9.97 -15.54
N GLU A 97 13.29 9.93 -14.29
CA GLU A 97 13.42 11.08 -13.40
C GLU A 97 14.42 12.09 -13.96
N GLY A 98 15.56 11.61 -14.47
CA GLY A 98 16.53 12.45 -15.18
C GLY A 98 15.99 13.06 -16.48
N GLU A 99 15.15 12.35 -17.23
CA GLU A 99 14.46 12.89 -18.41
C GLU A 99 13.40 13.94 -18.04
N GLU A 100 12.66 13.73 -16.95
CA GLU A 100 11.69 14.68 -16.41
C GLU A 100 12.38 15.95 -15.91
N GLU A 101 13.47 15.82 -15.14
CA GLU A 101 14.25 16.97 -14.65
C GLU A 101 14.93 17.71 -15.80
N LYS A 102 15.44 17.00 -16.81
CA LYS A 102 15.94 17.61 -18.04
C LYS A 102 14.83 18.38 -18.77
N ARG A 103 13.64 17.79 -18.91
CA ARG A 103 12.50 18.45 -19.58
C ARG A 103 12.04 19.70 -18.82
N TRP A 104 11.96 19.62 -17.50
CA TRP A 104 11.66 20.77 -16.64
C TRP A 104 12.73 21.86 -16.80
N ALA A 105 14.01 21.49 -16.76
CA ALA A 105 15.10 22.42 -16.97
C ALA A 105 15.00 23.08 -18.36
N ASP A 106 14.73 22.31 -19.41
CA ASP A 106 14.69 22.84 -20.77
C ASP A 106 13.46 23.74 -21.04
N LYS A 107 12.33 23.53 -20.36
CA LYS A 107 11.06 24.21 -20.66
C LYS A 107 10.63 25.24 -19.61
N ASP A 108 10.77 24.91 -18.33
CA ASP A 108 10.17 25.67 -17.23
C ASP A 108 11.20 26.50 -16.46
N PHE A 109 12.47 26.04 -16.44
CA PHE A 109 13.54 26.78 -15.78
C PHE A 109 13.82 28.11 -16.51
N LEU A 110 13.69 29.21 -15.77
CA LEU A 110 13.84 30.59 -16.26
C LEU A 110 13.01 30.90 -17.52
N GLN A 111 11.81 30.31 -17.65
CA GLN A 111 10.89 30.55 -18.78
C GLN A 111 11.52 30.32 -20.16
N GLY A 112 12.48 29.38 -20.27
CA GLY A 112 13.04 28.98 -21.57
C GLY A 112 14.10 29.92 -22.16
N PHE A 113 14.87 30.65 -21.35
CA PHE A 113 16.00 31.47 -21.85
C PHE A 113 17.16 30.61 -22.41
N THR A 114 17.02 30.21 -23.68
CA THR A 114 17.70 29.11 -24.38
C THR A 114 19.24 29.06 -24.43
N ARG A 115 19.98 30.12 -24.07
CA ARG A 115 21.43 30.16 -24.40
C ARG A 115 22.30 29.16 -23.64
N HIS A 116 21.92 28.75 -22.43
CA HIS A 116 22.73 27.82 -21.60
C HIS A 116 21.92 26.68 -20.96
N VAL A 117 20.62 26.60 -21.23
CA VAL A 117 19.69 25.71 -20.51
C VAL A 117 19.85 24.25 -20.92
N GLY A 118 20.12 23.95 -22.20
CA GLY A 118 20.27 22.56 -22.66
C GLY A 118 21.45 21.79 -22.04
N LYS A 119 22.55 22.49 -21.74
CA LYS A 119 23.69 21.90 -20.99
C LYS A 119 23.33 21.69 -19.53
N LEU A 120 22.56 22.62 -18.94
CA LEU A 120 22.10 22.52 -17.57
C LEU A 120 21.07 21.39 -17.40
N GLY A 121 20.10 21.26 -18.31
CA GLY A 121 19.12 20.16 -18.26
C GLY A 121 19.76 18.80 -18.44
N THR A 122 20.76 18.67 -19.32
CA THR A 122 21.52 17.41 -19.46
C THR A 122 22.32 17.09 -18.19
N LEU A 123 22.91 18.09 -17.55
CA LEU A 123 23.68 17.95 -16.33
C LEU A 123 22.80 17.64 -15.12
N LEU A 124 21.67 18.33 -14.95
CA LEU A 124 20.68 18.07 -13.91
C LEU A 124 20.05 16.69 -14.07
N GLY A 125 19.64 16.32 -15.28
CA GLY A 125 19.11 14.98 -15.54
C GLY A 125 20.11 13.87 -15.20
N GLY A 126 21.40 14.06 -15.51
CA GLY A 126 22.45 13.11 -15.12
C GLY A 126 22.68 13.05 -13.60
N TYR A 127 22.61 14.18 -12.90
CA TYR A 127 22.71 14.21 -11.44
C TYR A 127 21.51 13.54 -10.76
N GLU A 128 20.31 13.68 -11.32
CA GLU A 128 19.12 13.01 -10.79
C GLU A 128 19.18 11.49 -10.99
N GLU A 129 19.66 11.06 -12.17
CA GLU A 129 19.93 9.64 -12.43
C GLU A 129 20.92 9.06 -11.39
N GLU A 130 22.02 9.77 -11.11
CA GLU A 130 23.01 9.36 -10.11
C GLU A 130 22.45 9.37 -8.67
N ARG A 131 21.62 10.36 -8.34
CA ARG A 131 20.97 10.48 -7.03
C ARG A 131 20.02 9.32 -6.75
N GLU A 132 19.16 9.00 -7.72
CA GLU A 132 18.23 7.87 -7.60
C GLU A 132 18.96 6.53 -7.60
N ALA A 133 20.03 6.38 -8.38
CA ALA A 133 20.88 5.20 -8.33
C ALA A 133 21.53 4.99 -6.94
N GLU A 134 22.02 6.05 -6.31
CA GLU A 134 22.63 5.97 -4.97
C GLU A 134 21.61 5.68 -3.87
N ARG A 135 20.42 6.32 -3.91
CA ARG A 135 19.30 5.99 -3.01
C ARG A 135 18.96 4.51 -3.07
N PHE A 136 18.90 3.96 -4.27
CA PHE A 136 18.60 2.55 -4.45
C PHE A 136 19.70 1.64 -3.87
N ARG A 137 20.99 2.00 -4.03
CA ARG A 137 22.09 1.26 -3.40
C ARG A 137 22.03 1.32 -1.88
N ALA A 138 21.65 2.45 -1.30
CA ALA A 138 21.46 2.59 0.14
C ALA A 138 20.32 1.69 0.63
N LEU A 139 19.16 1.74 -0.03
CA LEU A 139 17.99 0.92 0.33
C LEU A 139 18.26 -0.59 0.23
N ARG A 140 19.03 -1.03 -0.78
CA ARG A 140 19.47 -2.43 -0.87
C ARG A 140 20.39 -2.84 0.28
N ARG A 141 21.31 -1.95 0.69
CA ARG A 141 22.22 -2.22 1.82
C ARG A 141 21.43 -2.29 3.13
N GLU A 142 20.53 -1.35 3.36
CA GLU A 142 19.66 -1.33 4.54
C GLU A 142 18.80 -2.59 4.64
N ARG A 143 18.18 -3.03 3.53
CA ARG A 143 17.41 -4.28 3.52
C ARG A 143 18.28 -5.51 3.79
N ALA A 144 19.46 -5.59 3.17
CA ALA A 144 20.39 -6.69 3.42
C ALA A 144 20.89 -6.70 4.87
N GLU A 145 21.05 -5.54 5.50
CA GLU A 145 21.41 -5.41 6.91
C GLU A 145 20.25 -5.77 7.84
N ALA A 146 19.01 -5.42 7.51
CA ALA A 146 17.81 -5.81 8.26
C ALA A 146 17.49 -7.31 8.15
N GLU A 147 17.83 -7.95 7.03
CA GLU A 147 17.66 -9.38 6.77
C GLU A 147 18.86 -10.22 7.25
N PHE A 148 19.96 -9.59 7.67
CA PHE A 148 21.11 -10.27 8.25
C PHE A 148 20.77 -10.84 9.62
N VAL A 149 20.34 -12.11 9.64
CA VAL A 149 20.27 -12.93 10.86
C VAL A 149 21.69 -13.43 11.16
N PRO A 150 22.32 -13.04 12.28
CA PRO A 150 23.59 -13.64 12.68
C PRO A 150 23.36 -15.14 12.89
N GLU A 151 23.99 -15.97 12.07
CA GLU A 151 24.01 -17.41 12.26
C GLU A 151 24.65 -17.72 13.62
N GLU A 152 23.86 -18.13 14.62
CA GLU A 152 24.40 -18.97 15.69
C GLU A 152 24.62 -20.36 15.08
N GLU A 153 25.88 -20.82 15.13
CA GLU A 153 26.34 -22.11 14.59
C GLU A 153 25.45 -23.27 15.08
N SER A 154 24.51 -23.71 14.23
CA SER A 154 23.88 -25.02 14.33
C SER A 154 24.25 -25.79 13.08
N ASP A 155 25.30 -26.60 13.20
CA ASP A 155 25.78 -27.57 12.23
C ASP A 155 24.67 -28.59 11.93
N SER A 156 23.85 -28.29 10.92
CA SER A 156 22.82 -29.19 10.37
C SER A 156 22.91 -29.12 8.85
N ASP A 157 23.71 -30.05 8.32
CA ASP A 157 23.87 -30.38 6.91
C ASP A 157 22.53 -30.84 6.31
N GLU A 158 21.74 -29.87 5.83
CA GLU A 158 20.59 -30.09 4.95
C GLU A 158 20.73 -29.18 3.73
N GLU A 159 21.47 -29.71 2.75
CA GLU A 159 21.61 -29.21 1.39
C GLU A 159 20.24 -29.17 0.68
N TYR A 160 19.47 -28.09 0.88
CA TYR A 160 18.28 -27.80 0.09
C TYR A 160 18.26 -26.35 -0.40
N ASP A 161 18.43 -26.26 -1.72
CA ASP A 161 17.94 -25.23 -2.64
C ASP A 161 18.61 -23.84 -2.60
N GLN A 162 19.85 -23.85 -3.11
CA GLN A 162 20.39 -22.74 -3.88
C GLN A 162 19.39 -22.25 -4.93
N THR A 163 18.92 -21.01 -4.74
CA THR A 163 18.63 -20.06 -5.83
C THR A 163 17.98 -20.67 -7.08
N TYR A 164 16.66 -20.83 -7.07
CA TYR A 164 15.88 -20.80 -8.31
C TYR A 164 16.01 -19.40 -8.93
N VAL A 165 17.12 -19.17 -9.64
CA VAL A 165 17.16 -18.19 -10.71
C VAL A 165 16.26 -18.77 -11.80
N SER A 166 14.96 -18.56 -11.65
CA SER A 166 13.97 -19.00 -12.63
C SER A 166 14.41 -18.42 -13.96
N GLN A 167 14.66 -19.29 -14.94
CA GLN A 167 14.87 -18.93 -16.33
C GLN A 167 13.54 -18.38 -16.87
N GLN A 168 13.14 -17.20 -16.41
CA GLN A 168 12.05 -16.47 -17.01
C GLN A 168 12.56 -16.00 -18.39
N GLU A 169 11.77 -16.30 -19.42
CA GLU A 169 11.90 -15.64 -20.71
C GLU A 169 12.08 -14.13 -20.49
N PRO A 170 12.89 -13.43 -21.31
CA PRO A 170 13.11 -12.00 -21.14
C PRO A 170 11.75 -11.28 -21.20
N MET A 171 11.24 -10.93 -20.01
CA MET A 171 9.98 -10.22 -19.86
C MET A 171 10.13 -8.89 -20.59
N THR A 172 9.19 -8.57 -21.48
CA THR A 172 9.23 -7.27 -22.15
C THR A 172 9.07 -6.16 -21.10
N GLU A 173 9.52 -4.95 -21.41
CA GLU A 173 9.39 -3.81 -20.49
C GLU A 173 7.91 -3.52 -20.16
N GLU A 174 7.02 -3.70 -21.14
CA GLU A 174 5.57 -3.56 -20.96
C GLU A 174 5.01 -4.64 -20.02
N ASP A 175 5.47 -5.88 -20.16
CA ASP A 175 5.06 -6.99 -19.28
C ASP A 175 5.57 -6.79 -17.84
N ALA A 176 6.80 -6.29 -17.68
CA ALA A 176 7.39 -5.98 -16.37
C ALA A 176 6.66 -4.80 -15.68
N LYS A 177 6.21 -3.82 -16.47
CA LYS A 177 5.38 -2.72 -15.99
C LYS A 177 4.03 -3.23 -15.51
N ALA A 178 3.34 -4.03 -16.32
CA ALA A 178 2.02 -4.57 -15.99
C ALA A 178 2.06 -5.50 -14.77
N SER A 179 3.09 -6.34 -14.66
CA SER A 179 3.28 -7.23 -13.50
C SER A 179 3.52 -6.43 -12.22
N PHE A 180 4.30 -5.35 -12.30
CA PHE A 180 4.54 -4.45 -11.18
C PHE A 180 3.27 -3.73 -10.74
N GLU A 181 2.53 -3.10 -11.65
CA GLU A 181 1.26 -2.42 -11.31
C GLU A 181 0.27 -3.39 -10.65
N ARG A 182 0.19 -4.62 -11.15
CA ARG A 182 -0.60 -5.69 -10.52
C ARG A 182 -0.10 -6.02 -9.11
N LEU A 183 1.21 -6.18 -8.92
CA LEU A 183 1.82 -6.49 -7.63
C LEU A 183 1.57 -5.38 -6.60
N ILE A 184 1.65 -4.12 -7.02
CA ILE A 184 1.35 -2.95 -6.18
C ILE A 184 -0.10 -2.98 -5.72
N ARG A 185 -1.05 -3.21 -6.64
CA ARG A 185 -2.49 -3.32 -6.30
C ARG A 185 -2.75 -4.47 -5.33
N GLU A 186 -2.17 -5.65 -5.58
CA GLU A 186 -2.32 -6.82 -4.69
C GLU A 186 -1.74 -6.53 -3.30
N ARG A 187 -0.50 -6.03 -3.21
CA ARG A 187 0.13 -5.67 -1.94
C ARG A 187 -0.67 -4.60 -1.20
N PHE A 188 -1.21 -3.61 -1.90
CA PHE A 188 -2.08 -2.60 -1.30
C PHE A 188 -3.32 -3.23 -0.66
N ILE A 189 -4.06 -4.08 -1.39
CA ILE A 189 -5.28 -4.72 -0.87
C ILE A 189 -4.99 -5.49 0.43
N TYR A 190 -3.85 -6.20 0.48
CA TYR A 190 -3.45 -6.98 1.65
C TYR A 190 -2.71 -6.18 2.74
N GLY A 191 -2.55 -4.87 2.58
CA GLY A 191 -1.91 -4.02 3.59
C GLY A 191 -0.40 -4.26 3.72
N LEU A 192 0.26 -4.53 2.59
CA LEU A 192 1.68 -4.92 2.50
C LEU A 192 2.56 -3.88 1.81
N LEU A 193 2.01 -2.75 1.34
CA LEU A 193 2.82 -1.60 0.96
C LEU A 193 3.24 -0.83 2.21
N GLU A 194 4.54 -0.67 2.37
CA GLU A 194 5.15 0.15 3.43
C GLU A 194 4.92 1.64 3.14
N ASP A 195 4.81 2.45 4.20
CA ASP A 195 4.65 3.92 4.13
C ASP A 195 3.44 4.45 3.34
N PHE A 196 2.48 3.59 3.00
CA PHE A 196 1.19 4.04 2.48
C PHE A 196 0.26 4.43 3.64
N ASP A 197 -0.41 5.58 3.52
CA ASP A 197 -1.46 5.98 4.45
C ASP A 197 -2.75 5.20 4.17
N TYR A 198 -2.91 4.04 4.83
CA TYR A 198 -4.10 3.21 4.69
C TYR A 198 -5.33 3.80 5.36
N ASP A 199 -5.16 4.68 6.35
CA ASP A 199 -6.28 5.20 7.14
C ASP A 199 -7.25 5.99 6.25
N LYS A 200 -6.72 6.68 5.23
CA LYS A 200 -7.52 7.43 4.24
C LYS A 200 -8.47 6.54 3.42
N VAL A 201 -8.22 5.22 3.37
CA VAL A 201 -9.01 4.26 2.60
C VAL A 201 -9.77 3.32 3.53
N ASP A 202 -9.10 2.77 4.54
CA ASP A 202 -9.67 1.81 5.49
C ASP A 202 -10.87 2.39 6.22
N TRP A 203 -10.84 3.70 6.52
CA TRP A 203 -11.87 4.39 7.29
C TRP A 203 -12.79 5.27 6.42
N ASP A 204 -12.66 5.20 5.10
CA ASP A 204 -13.52 5.92 4.16
C ASP A 204 -14.79 5.12 3.84
N GLU A 205 -15.87 5.48 4.53
CA GLU A 205 -17.20 4.88 4.36
C GLU A 205 -17.80 5.15 2.96
N THR A 206 -17.32 6.14 2.21
CA THR A 206 -17.83 6.40 0.84
C THR A 206 -17.40 5.30 -0.14
N LEU A 207 -16.39 4.52 0.24
CA LEU A 207 -15.96 3.35 -0.50
C LEU A 207 -16.82 2.11 -0.21
N ASP A 208 -17.70 2.14 0.80
CA ASP A 208 -18.77 1.15 0.89
C ASP A 208 -19.78 1.48 -0.22
N GLY A 209 -19.93 0.58 -1.21
CA GLY A 209 -20.91 0.78 -2.28
C GLY A 209 -22.34 0.62 -1.76
N ASP A 210 -23.30 1.31 -2.38
CA ASP A 210 -24.74 1.14 -2.06
C ASP A 210 -25.19 -0.32 -2.19
N ALA A 211 -24.57 -1.10 -3.10
CA ALA A 211 -24.87 -2.51 -3.30
C ALA A 211 -24.55 -3.41 -2.08
N ASP A 212 -23.52 -3.10 -1.29
CA ASP A 212 -23.18 -3.87 -0.06
C ASP A 212 -24.07 -3.48 1.13
N ARG A 213 -24.78 -2.34 1.03
CA ARG A 213 -25.76 -1.87 2.01
C ARG A 213 -27.16 -2.42 1.67
N GLU A 214 -27.56 -2.35 0.40
CA GLU A 214 -28.82 -2.92 -0.11
C GLU A 214 -28.86 -4.46 -0.06
N ALA A 215 -27.73 -5.15 -0.26
CA ALA A 215 -27.67 -6.61 -0.16
C ALA A 215 -27.83 -7.11 1.28
N GLU A 216 -27.41 -6.31 2.28
CA GLU A 216 -27.67 -6.60 3.69
C GLU A 216 -29.10 -6.25 4.08
N GLU A 217 -29.65 -5.12 3.62
CA GLU A 217 -31.06 -4.75 3.84
C GLU A 217 -32.03 -5.82 3.27
N ARG A 218 -31.78 -6.34 2.06
CA ARG A 218 -32.58 -7.44 1.50
C ARG A 218 -32.51 -8.74 2.30
N TRP A 219 -31.38 -9.00 2.97
CA TRP A 219 -31.22 -10.22 3.76
C TRP A 219 -32.01 -10.14 5.08
N PHE A 220 -32.20 -8.93 5.62
CA PHE A 220 -33.07 -8.69 6.78
C PHE A 220 -34.55 -8.68 6.42
N ASP A 221 -34.93 -8.18 5.24
CA ASP A 221 -36.34 -8.20 4.78
C ASP A 221 -36.85 -9.62 4.47
N GLU A 222 -35.99 -10.54 4.04
CA GLU A 222 -36.39 -11.94 3.74
C GLU A 222 -36.59 -12.82 5.00
N GLU A 223 -36.04 -12.45 6.16
CA GLU A 223 -36.26 -13.17 7.43
C GLU A 223 -37.62 -12.83 8.07
N GLU A 224 -38.16 -11.63 7.84
CA GLU A 224 -39.45 -11.20 8.41
C GLU A 224 -40.67 -11.82 7.68
N ASP A 225 -40.50 -12.24 6.42
CA ASP A 225 -41.54 -12.90 5.61
C ASP A 225 -41.62 -14.43 5.81
N LEU A 226 -40.69 -15.05 6.57
CA LEU A 226 -40.68 -16.49 6.87
C LEU A 226 -41.28 -16.87 8.23
N GLU A 227 -41.66 -15.90 9.06
CA GLU A 227 -42.39 -16.09 10.32
C GLU A 227 -43.87 -15.61 10.30
N GLY A 228 -44.43 -15.39 9.10
CA GLY A 228 -45.86 -15.06 8.88
C GLY A 228 -46.77 -16.26 8.61
#